data_AF-A0AAD5M249-F1
#
_entry.id   AF-A0AAD5M249-F1
#
_cell.length_a   1.000
_cell.length_b   1.000
_cell.length_c   1.000
_cell.angle_alpha   90.00
_cell.angle_beta   90.00
_cell.angle_gamma   90.00
#
_symmetry.space_group_name_H-M   'P 1'
#
loop_
_entity.id
_entity.type
_entity.pdbx_description
1 polymer ?
#
loop_
_entity_poly.entity_id
_entity_poly.type
_entity_poly.pdbx_seq_one_letter_code
_entity_poly.pdbx_strand_id
1 'polypeptide(L)'
;MNGTSTRSKLGGPMAESRRKRLFGIQACFRSNLVMLGLWKKTGTYRERPHVVFDGRYVLLLRSGDQYSFSSTLPVLNSADNSHYSVSQLDYQWIPLPENNYELQLDIFVPMSNASFDSLIYFVFLNYHLDYHSDVEAEVALYDSLQLPYSTTSITVLGRLTPDQKQPFRWREYYELLNQTRRDAEYYKPSEIMRRITIQPFNVRLDRKMQLPVGSTLRDGQFHLKMNIIVAEDEFLYRCDLWELLKWAAVQYATVYLVSKHK
;
A
#
# COMPACT_ATOMS: atom_id res chain seq x y z
N MET A 1 16.95 -69.44 -32.72
CA MET A 1 16.53 -68.40 -33.68
C MET A 1 17.24 -67.11 -33.26
N ASN A 2 18.51 -66.93 -33.64
CA ASN A 2 18.99 -66.20 -34.84
C ASN A 2 18.36 -64.79 -34.89
N GLY A 3 19.07 -63.69 -34.57
CA GLY A 3 20.24 -63.13 -35.27
C GLY A 3 19.72 -62.14 -36.33
N THR A 4 19.97 -60.83 -36.32
CA THR A 4 21.21 -60.08 -36.64
C THR A 4 20.94 -58.58 -36.34
N SER A 5 21.75 -57.84 -35.58
CA SER A 5 22.99 -57.11 -35.91
C SER A 5 22.97 -56.26 -37.19
N THR A 6 23.10 -54.94 -37.06
CA THR A 6 24.20 -54.18 -37.70
C THR A 6 24.44 -52.83 -36.99
N ARG A 7 25.71 -52.46 -36.98
CA ARG A 7 26.41 -51.47 -36.17
C ARG A 7 27.37 -50.73 -37.10
N SER A 8 27.45 -49.40 -37.03
CA SER A 8 28.69 -48.63 -37.23
C SER A 8 28.41 -47.17 -36.86
N LYS A 9 29.03 -46.60 -35.80
CA LYS A 9 30.41 -46.13 -35.62
C LYS A 9 30.80 -44.96 -36.54
N LEU A 10 31.30 -43.89 -35.88
CA LEU A 10 32.34 -42.90 -36.24
C LEU A 10 31.82 -41.51 -35.80
N GLY A 11 32.47 -40.67 -35.01
CA GLY A 11 33.80 -40.61 -34.38
C GLY A 11 33.89 -39.23 -33.68
N GLY A 12 34.65 -39.11 -32.59
CA GLY A 12 35.11 -37.80 -32.10
C GLY A 12 36.14 -37.19 -33.06
N PRO A 13 36.55 -35.91 -32.94
CA PRO A 13 37.04 -35.35 -31.66
C PRO A 13 36.66 -33.88 -31.37
N MET A 14 36.96 -33.50 -30.12
CA MET A 14 37.41 -32.18 -29.62
C MET A 14 37.57 -31.05 -30.68
N ALA A 15 36.79 -29.98 -30.52
CA ALA A 15 37.16 -28.64 -30.97
C ALA A 15 36.62 -27.60 -29.98
N GLU A 16 37.57 -27.10 -29.21
CA GLU A 16 37.52 -25.94 -28.34
C GLU A 16 37.04 -24.69 -29.11
N SER A 17 35.93 -24.08 -28.67
CA SER A 17 35.56 -22.75 -29.14
C SER A 17 35.01 -21.90 -28.01
N ARG A 18 35.91 -21.09 -27.47
CA ARG A 18 35.63 -19.94 -26.60
C ARG A 18 34.58 -19.03 -27.25
N ARG A 19 33.32 -19.09 -26.80
CA ARG A 19 32.37 -17.99 -26.99
C ARG A 19 32.38 -17.09 -25.76
N LYS A 20 33.12 -15.99 -25.89
CA LYS A 20 32.91 -14.76 -25.11
C LYS A 20 31.43 -14.38 -25.21
N ARG A 21 30.67 -14.50 -24.12
CA ARG A 21 29.38 -13.81 -23.98
C ARG A 21 29.69 -12.41 -23.48
N LEU A 22 29.77 -11.49 -24.41
CA LEU A 22 29.73 -10.05 -24.19
C LEU A 22 28.41 -9.56 -24.79
N PHE A 23 27.69 -8.76 -24.01
CA PHE A 23 26.44 -8.05 -24.31
C PHE A 23 25.17 -8.93 -24.42
N GLY A 24 24.00 -8.53 -23.90
CA GLY A 24 23.59 -7.20 -23.51
C GLY A 24 22.63 -7.20 -22.31
N ILE A 25 22.78 -6.16 -21.50
CA ILE A 25 21.74 -5.67 -20.59
C ILE A 25 20.61 -5.21 -21.49
N GLN A 26 19.57 -6.03 -21.61
CA GLN A 26 18.36 -5.68 -22.35
C GLN A 26 17.54 -4.75 -21.45
N ALA A 27 17.90 -3.47 -21.44
CA ALA A 27 17.06 -2.40 -20.94
C ALA A 27 15.80 -2.37 -21.82
N CYS A 28 14.68 -2.81 -21.26
CA CYS A 28 13.40 -2.83 -21.93
C CYS A 28 12.86 -1.39 -22.03
N PHE A 29 13.34 -0.65 -23.03
CA PHE A 29 12.78 0.64 -23.43
C PHE A 29 11.43 0.39 -24.13
N ARG A 30 10.36 0.23 -23.36
CA ARG A 30 9.00 0.44 -23.86
C ARG A 30 8.64 1.92 -23.76
N SER A 31 9.19 2.71 -24.67
CA SER A 31 8.75 4.09 -24.89
C SER A 31 7.74 4.11 -26.04
N ASN A 32 6.46 4.29 -25.72
CA ASN A 32 5.46 4.78 -26.65
C ASN A 32 5.89 6.18 -27.09
N LEU A 33 6.49 6.26 -28.27
CA LEU A 33 7.10 7.47 -28.81
C LEU A 33 6.05 8.29 -29.55
N VAL A 34 5.33 9.14 -28.83
CA VAL A 34 4.70 10.34 -29.40
C VAL A 34 5.68 11.48 -29.15
N MET A 35 6.22 12.08 -30.21
CA MET A 35 7.21 13.16 -30.18
C MET A 35 6.70 14.39 -29.42
N LEU A 36 6.95 14.46 -28.11
CA LEU A 36 6.74 15.63 -27.26
C LEU A 36 7.93 15.82 -26.30
N GLY A 37 9.04 16.34 -26.84
CA GLY A 37 10.19 16.84 -26.09
C GLY A 37 11.16 15.77 -25.59
N LEU A 38 12.44 15.93 -25.90
CA LEU A 38 13.56 15.08 -25.47
C LEU A 38 13.84 15.10 -23.94
N TRP A 39 12.90 15.62 -23.15
CA TRP A 39 13.06 15.89 -21.73
C TRP A 39 12.29 14.84 -20.92
N LYS A 40 13.02 14.10 -20.08
CA LYS A 40 12.42 13.16 -19.12
C LYS A 40 11.51 13.94 -18.17
N LYS A 41 10.21 13.65 -18.18
CA LYS A 41 9.21 14.36 -17.35
C LYS A 41 8.98 13.69 -16.00
N THR A 42 9.19 12.38 -15.91
CA THR A 42 8.96 11.58 -14.71
C THR A 42 10.04 10.51 -14.54
N GLY A 43 10.34 10.17 -13.28
CA GLY A 43 11.19 9.05 -12.90
C GLY A 43 10.45 8.07 -12.01
N THR A 44 10.87 6.81 -12.02
CA THR A 44 10.42 5.77 -11.09
C THR A 44 11.56 5.44 -10.14
N TYR A 45 11.29 5.46 -8.84
CA TYR A 45 12.25 5.05 -7.81
C TYR A 45 11.60 4.03 -6.89
N ARG A 46 12.41 3.13 -6.35
CA ARG A 46 11.96 2.16 -5.36
C ARG A 46 12.32 2.68 -3.98
N GLU A 47 11.33 2.70 -3.12
CA GLU A 47 11.46 3.19 -1.75
C GLU A 47 10.56 2.37 -0.83
N ARG A 48 10.96 2.25 0.43
CA ARG A 48 10.10 1.71 1.48
C ARG A 48 9.59 2.88 2.32
N PRO A 49 8.26 3.04 2.45
CA PRO A 49 7.70 4.10 3.28
C PRO A 49 7.88 3.80 4.77
N HIS A 50 7.99 4.87 5.54
CA HIS A 50 7.80 4.82 6.97
C HIS A 50 6.31 5.04 7.29
N VAL A 51 5.66 4.03 7.87
CA VAL A 51 4.22 4.04 8.14
C VAL A 51 3.97 3.98 9.64
N VAL A 52 3.21 4.94 10.16
CA VAL A 52 2.88 5.05 11.58
C VAL A 52 1.38 5.05 11.76
N PHE A 53 0.90 4.34 12.78
CA PHE A 53 -0.50 4.38 13.19
C PHE A 53 -0.66 5.26 14.42
N ASP A 54 -1.49 6.30 14.32
CA ASP A 54 -1.72 7.28 15.39
C ASP A 54 -2.89 6.91 16.33
N GLY A 55 -3.42 5.67 16.26
CA GLY A 55 -4.61 5.29 17.05
C GLY A 55 -5.93 5.77 16.46
N ARG A 56 -5.93 6.34 15.25
CA ARG A 56 -7.12 6.93 14.62
C ARG A 56 -7.87 5.92 13.75
N TYR A 57 -9.12 5.65 14.08
CA TYR A 57 -9.96 4.74 13.31
C TYR A 57 -11.46 5.04 13.40
N VAL A 58 -12.20 4.47 12.46
CA VAL A 58 -13.66 4.39 12.43
C VAL A 58 -14.05 2.96 12.07
N LEU A 59 -14.86 2.33 12.91
CA LEU A 59 -15.44 1.01 12.71
C LEU A 59 -16.96 1.13 12.70
N LEU A 60 -17.58 0.46 11.72
CA LEU A 60 -19.02 0.33 11.58
C LEU A 60 -19.34 -1.15 11.45
N LEU A 61 -20.00 -1.68 12.47
CA LEU A 61 -20.54 -3.03 12.50
C LEU A 61 -22.03 -2.96 12.15
N ARG A 62 -22.50 -3.79 11.21
CA ARG A 62 -23.90 -3.77 10.74
C ARG A 62 -24.51 -5.17 10.74
N SER A 63 -25.74 -5.25 11.24
CA SER A 63 -26.59 -6.44 11.34
C SER A 63 -28.02 -6.08 10.92
N GLY A 64 -28.40 -6.40 9.69
CA GLY A 64 -29.66 -5.91 9.11
C GLY A 64 -29.84 -4.40 9.26
N ASP A 65 -30.88 -3.97 9.98
CA ASP A 65 -31.20 -2.56 10.26
C ASP A 65 -30.46 -1.98 11.49
N GLN A 66 -29.76 -2.80 12.25
CA GLN A 66 -28.97 -2.36 13.41
C GLN A 66 -27.53 -2.07 12.99
N TYR A 67 -27.00 -0.95 13.47
CA TYR A 67 -25.59 -0.61 13.34
C TYR A 67 -25.00 -0.28 14.71
N SER A 68 -23.76 -0.70 14.91
CA SER A 68 -22.91 -0.31 16.03
C SER A 68 -21.73 0.45 15.47
N PHE A 69 -21.48 1.63 16.03
CA PHE A 69 -20.43 2.52 15.60
C PHE A 69 -19.39 2.69 16.70
N SER A 70 -18.11 2.61 16.32
CA SER A 70 -16.98 2.72 17.21
C SER A 70 -15.89 3.57 16.54
N SER A 71 -15.43 4.62 17.22
CA SER A 71 -14.40 5.51 16.68
C SER A 71 -13.56 6.13 17.78
N THR A 72 -12.33 6.48 17.44
CA THR A 72 -11.44 7.30 18.29
C THR A 72 -11.53 8.80 17.98
N LEU A 73 -12.35 9.21 17.01
CA LEU A 73 -12.54 10.61 16.65
C LEU A 73 -13.50 11.31 17.64
N PRO A 74 -13.06 12.31 18.42
CA PRO A 74 -13.87 12.90 19.48
C PRO A 74 -15.18 13.52 18.99
N VAL A 75 -15.15 14.13 17.79
CA VAL A 75 -16.32 14.79 17.19
C VAL A 75 -17.45 13.80 16.96
N LEU A 76 -17.14 12.61 16.45
CA LEU A 76 -18.12 11.56 16.20
C LEU A 76 -18.68 11.00 17.51
N ASN A 77 -17.82 10.78 18.51
CA ASN A 77 -18.23 10.29 19.83
C ASN A 77 -19.16 11.27 20.58
N SER A 78 -19.12 12.56 20.24
CA SER A 78 -19.96 13.59 20.87
C SER A 78 -21.31 13.84 20.16
N ALA A 79 -21.46 13.38 18.91
CA ALA A 79 -22.56 13.81 18.04
C ALA A 79 -23.84 12.95 18.18
N ASP A 80 -23.74 11.71 18.65
CA ASP A 80 -24.89 10.82 18.76
C ASP A 80 -24.67 9.82 19.91
N ASN A 81 -25.41 10.00 21.01
CA ASN A 81 -25.27 9.17 22.21
C ASN A 81 -26.05 7.85 22.14
N SER A 82 -26.90 7.64 21.14
CA SER A 82 -27.82 6.48 21.09
C SER A 82 -27.25 5.22 20.45
N HIS A 83 -26.25 5.36 19.56
CA HIS A 83 -25.72 4.25 18.75
C HIS A 83 -24.19 4.07 18.85
N TYR A 84 -23.54 4.82 19.73
CA TYR A 84 -22.08 4.86 19.84
C TYR A 84 -21.65 4.12 21.09
N SER A 85 -20.93 3.01 20.91
CA SER A 85 -20.14 2.43 21.98
C SER A 85 -18.72 2.98 21.86
N VAL A 86 -18.29 3.76 22.85
CA VAL A 86 -16.90 4.22 22.92
C VAL A 86 -16.04 2.98 23.12
N SER A 87 -15.35 2.57 22.06
CA SER A 87 -14.42 1.45 22.11
C SER A 87 -13.19 1.85 22.92
N GLN A 88 -12.91 1.07 23.96
CA GLN A 88 -11.64 1.15 24.66
C GLN A 88 -10.58 0.58 23.72
N LEU A 89 -9.80 1.48 23.12
CA LEU A 89 -8.64 1.14 22.30
C LEU A 89 -7.56 0.57 23.24
N ASP A 90 -7.41 -0.74 23.27
CA ASP A 90 -6.16 -1.37 23.68
C ASP A 90 -5.41 -1.74 22.41
N TYR A 91 -4.48 -0.87 21.99
CA TYR A 91 -3.61 -1.13 20.86
C TYR A 91 -2.22 -1.41 21.41
N GLN A 92 -1.71 -2.60 21.14
CA GLN A 92 -0.33 -2.92 21.46
C GLN A 92 0.50 -2.74 20.20
N TRP A 93 1.21 -1.61 20.10
CA TRP A 93 2.34 -1.54 19.17
C TRP A 93 3.41 -2.47 19.74
N ILE A 94 3.61 -3.61 19.11
CA ILE A 94 4.76 -4.46 19.39
C ILE A 94 5.85 -4.01 18.42
N PRO A 95 6.80 -3.14 18.83
CA PRO A 95 8.02 -2.98 18.07
C PRO A 95 8.68 -4.34 18.02
N LEU A 96 8.62 -5.02 16.87
CA LEU A 96 9.57 -6.09 16.63
C LEU A 96 10.92 -5.40 16.39
N PRO A 97 11.91 -5.56 17.29
CA PRO A 97 13.15 -4.78 17.28
C PRO A 97 14.04 -5.00 16.06
N GLU A 98 13.66 -5.90 15.14
CA GLU A 98 14.41 -6.23 13.93
C GLU A 98 13.60 -6.07 12.62
N ASN A 99 12.28 -5.85 12.66
CA ASN A 99 11.40 -5.87 11.49
C ASN A 99 10.50 -4.62 11.39
N ASN A 100 11.04 -3.48 10.95
CA ASN A 100 10.29 -2.25 10.66
C ASN A 100 9.35 -2.34 9.44
N TYR A 101 9.01 -3.54 8.97
CA TYR A 101 8.14 -3.77 7.80
C TYR A 101 6.83 -4.45 8.16
N GLU A 102 6.55 -4.72 9.43
CA GLU A 102 5.27 -5.28 9.86
C GLU A 102 4.53 -4.27 10.75
N LEU A 103 3.26 -4.06 10.42
CA LEU A 103 2.32 -3.25 11.18
C LEU A 103 1.26 -4.20 11.74
N GLN A 104 1.30 -4.42 13.05
CA GLN A 104 0.30 -5.19 13.78
C GLN A 104 -0.65 -4.23 14.52
N LEU A 105 -1.95 -4.41 14.30
CA LEU A 105 -3.00 -3.61 14.91
C LEU A 105 -4.02 -4.54 15.54
N ASP A 106 -4.30 -4.33 16.82
CA ASP A 106 -5.35 -5.02 17.55
C ASP A 106 -6.37 -3.95 18.00
N ILE A 107 -7.63 -4.11 17.60
CA ILE A 107 -8.72 -3.20 17.94
C ILE A 107 -9.85 -4.01 18.58
N PHE A 108 -10.23 -3.62 19.80
CA PHE A 108 -11.32 -4.24 20.55
C PHE A 108 -12.53 -3.31 20.57
N VAL A 109 -13.69 -3.84 20.20
CA VAL A 109 -14.97 -3.11 20.19
C VAL A 109 -15.95 -3.82 21.11
N PRO A 110 -16.52 -3.16 22.13
CA PRO A 110 -17.52 -3.79 22.98
C PRO A 110 -18.79 -4.11 22.18
N MET A 111 -19.24 -5.36 22.26
CA MET A 111 -20.47 -5.89 21.64
C MET A 111 -21.54 -6.18 22.70
N SER A 112 -22.72 -5.60 22.54
CA SER A 112 -23.89 -5.82 23.39
C SER A 112 -24.68 -7.06 22.95
N ASN A 113 -24.04 -8.24 22.94
CA ASN A 113 -24.62 -9.54 22.55
C ASN A 113 -25.25 -9.62 21.14
N ALA A 114 -25.08 -8.59 20.31
CA ALA A 114 -25.54 -8.57 18.93
C ALA A 114 -24.55 -9.29 18.02
N SER A 115 -25.05 -10.10 17.09
CA SER A 115 -24.27 -10.64 15.98
C SER A 115 -24.28 -9.66 14.82
N PHE A 116 -23.15 -9.45 14.16
CA PHE A 116 -23.03 -8.56 12.99
C PHE A 116 -22.66 -9.33 11.74
N ASP A 117 -23.27 -8.94 10.62
CA ASP A 117 -23.07 -9.59 9.32
C ASP A 117 -21.96 -8.90 8.51
N SER A 118 -21.71 -7.62 8.77
CA SER A 118 -20.73 -6.85 8.03
C SER A 118 -19.95 -5.89 8.92
N LEU A 119 -18.67 -5.73 8.59
CA LEU A 119 -17.75 -4.79 9.21
C LEU A 119 -17.19 -3.87 8.13
N ILE A 120 -17.36 -2.57 8.30
CA ILE A 120 -16.68 -1.55 7.52
C ILE A 120 -15.68 -0.88 8.45
N TYR A 121 -14.42 -0.82 8.04
CA TYR A 121 -13.38 -0.17 8.81
C TYR A 121 -12.67 0.91 8.00
N PHE A 122 -12.22 1.93 8.71
CA PHE A 122 -11.28 2.95 8.25
C PHE A 122 -10.19 3.09 9.31
N VAL A 123 -8.96 2.79 8.93
CA VAL A 123 -7.78 2.93 9.77
C VAL A 123 -6.90 4.00 9.14
N PHE A 124 -6.63 5.07 9.88
CA PHE A 124 -5.85 6.20 9.40
C PHE A 124 -4.38 6.01 9.76
N LEU A 125 -3.51 6.16 8.77
CA LEU A 125 -2.07 5.95 8.89
C LEU A 125 -1.35 7.21 8.40
N ASN A 126 -0.25 7.54 9.06
CA ASN A 126 0.71 8.52 8.55
C ASN A 126 1.75 7.79 7.71
N TYR A 127 1.91 8.27 6.49
CA TYR A 127 2.78 7.69 5.49
C TYR A 127 3.87 8.70 5.14
N HIS A 128 5.13 8.31 5.27
CA HIS A 128 6.27 9.17 5.01
C HIS A 128 7.24 8.52 4.03
N LEU A 129 7.68 9.30 3.04
CA LEU A 129 8.76 8.99 2.10
C LEU A 129 9.79 10.10 2.22
N ASP A 130 11.07 9.73 2.31
CA ASP A 130 12.19 10.63 2.54
C ASP A 130 13.41 10.38 1.63
N TYR A 131 13.41 9.29 0.84
CA TYR A 131 14.55 8.92 0.01
C TYR A 131 14.73 9.80 -1.23
N HIS A 132 13.69 9.96 -2.06
CA HIS A 132 13.77 10.78 -3.28
C HIS A 132 13.09 12.14 -3.14
N SER A 133 11.98 12.21 -2.43
CA SER A 133 11.25 13.45 -2.15
C SER A 133 10.60 13.35 -0.78
N ASP A 134 10.46 14.49 -0.11
CA ASP A 134 9.81 14.60 1.19
C ASP A 134 8.28 14.56 1.02
N VAL A 135 7.69 13.37 1.14
CA VAL A 135 6.24 13.18 1.02
C VAL A 135 5.68 12.75 2.36
N GLU A 136 4.79 13.57 2.90
CA GLU A 136 4.00 13.26 4.08
C GLU A 136 2.53 13.13 3.66
N ALA A 137 1.92 11.99 3.96
CA ALA A 137 0.53 11.74 3.60
C ALA A 137 -0.21 11.05 4.74
N GLU A 138 -1.32 11.65 5.15
CA GLU A 138 -2.35 10.96 5.87
C GLU A 138 -3.16 10.12 4.88
N VAL A 139 -3.12 8.81 5.08
CA VAL A 139 -3.77 7.82 4.22
C VAL A 139 -4.79 7.03 5.04
N ALA A 140 -5.81 6.51 4.37
CA ALA A 140 -6.83 5.68 5.01
C ALA A 140 -6.86 4.30 4.37
N LEU A 141 -6.59 3.31 5.21
CA LEU A 141 -6.85 1.94 4.88
C LEU A 141 -8.32 1.62 5.19
N TYR A 142 -9.06 1.23 4.17
CA TYR A 142 -10.48 0.96 4.29
C TYR A 142 -10.87 -0.33 3.56
N ASP A 143 -11.91 -0.99 4.06
CA ASP A 143 -12.50 -2.16 3.43
C ASP A 143 -13.87 -2.46 4.01
N SER A 144 -14.64 -3.29 3.30
CA SER A 144 -15.90 -3.86 3.77
C SER A 144 -15.77 -5.38 3.83
N LEU A 145 -15.87 -5.92 5.03
CA LEU A 145 -15.77 -7.34 5.33
C LEU A 145 -17.17 -7.91 5.57
N GLN A 146 -17.45 -9.08 4.99
CA GLN A 146 -18.62 -9.87 5.35
C GLN A 146 -18.20 -10.86 6.43
N LEU A 147 -18.89 -10.85 7.56
CA LEU A 147 -18.61 -11.70 8.71
C LEU A 147 -19.48 -12.96 8.60
N PRO A 148 -18.89 -14.15 8.46
CA PRO A 148 -19.67 -15.38 8.43
C PRO A 148 -20.08 -15.78 9.85
N TYR A 149 -21.38 -15.95 10.09
CA TYR A 149 -21.94 -16.34 11.39
C TYR A 149 -21.52 -15.38 12.54
N SER A 150 -21.79 -15.73 13.80
CA SER A 150 -21.42 -14.93 14.97
C SER A 150 -19.90 -14.89 15.19
N THR A 151 -19.19 -14.12 14.34
CA THR A 151 -17.75 -13.91 14.40
C THR A 151 -17.43 -12.95 15.53
N THR A 152 -16.56 -13.37 16.44
CA THR A 152 -16.10 -12.56 17.57
C THR A 152 -14.72 -11.96 17.32
N SER A 153 -13.90 -12.61 16.48
CA SER A 153 -12.60 -12.07 16.08
C SER A 153 -12.38 -12.25 14.59
N ILE A 154 -11.76 -11.26 13.94
CA ILE A 154 -11.33 -11.36 12.55
C ILE A 154 -9.88 -10.94 12.44
N THR A 155 -9.07 -11.79 11.82
CA THR A 155 -7.69 -11.46 11.46
C THR A 155 -7.61 -11.11 9.98
N VAL A 156 -7.16 -9.89 9.68
CA VAL A 156 -6.89 -9.39 8.33
C VAL A 156 -5.38 -9.40 8.10
N LEU A 157 -4.95 -10.14 7.09
CA LEU A 157 -3.56 -10.19 6.66
C LEU A 157 -3.45 -9.55 5.28
N GLY A 158 -2.37 -8.83 5.01
CA GLY A 158 -2.10 -8.35 3.66
C GLY A 158 -0.85 -7.50 3.53
N ARG A 159 -0.56 -7.09 2.30
CA ARG A 159 0.54 -6.19 1.99
C ARG A 159 -0.02 -4.80 1.73
N LEU A 160 0.52 -3.78 2.40
CA LEU A 160 0.22 -2.39 2.09
C LEU A 160 0.81 -2.07 0.72
N THR A 161 0.01 -1.48 -0.16
CA THR A 161 0.46 -1.09 -1.50
C THR A 161 -0.01 0.32 -1.81
N PRO A 162 0.86 1.18 -2.36
CA PRO A 162 0.49 2.54 -2.73
C PRO A 162 -0.51 2.55 -3.89
N ASP A 163 -1.45 3.49 -3.83
CA ASP A 163 -2.35 3.85 -4.92
C ASP A 163 -2.08 5.30 -5.32
N GLN A 164 -1.11 5.46 -6.24
CA GLN A 164 -0.64 6.75 -6.72
C GLN A 164 -1.33 7.11 -8.04
N LYS A 165 -2.11 8.19 -8.04
CA LYS A 165 -2.80 8.70 -9.25
C LYS A 165 -1.97 9.74 -10.01
N GLN A 166 -1.04 10.40 -9.33
CA GLN A 166 -0.19 11.43 -9.92
C GLN A 166 1.25 11.31 -9.43
N PRO A 167 2.27 11.63 -10.27
CA PRO A 167 3.66 11.60 -9.83
C PRO A 167 3.92 12.66 -8.76
N PHE A 168 4.65 12.27 -7.72
CA PHE A 168 5.03 13.14 -6.60
C PHE A 168 5.99 14.25 -7.05
N ARG A 169 6.00 15.35 -6.31
CA ARG A 169 6.99 16.44 -6.46
C ARG A 169 8.04 16.32 -5.36
N TRP A 170 9.05 17.18 -5.41
CA TRP A 170 10.13 17.25 -4.41
C TRP A 170 9.65 17.34 -2.96
N ARG A 171 8.48 17.96 -2.72
CA ARG A 171 7.83 18.01 -1.40
C ARG A 171 6.32 18.09 -1.52
N GLU A 172 5.62 17.17 -0.86
CA GLU A 172 4.16 17.14 -0.85
C GLU A 172 3.61 16.76 0.52
N TYR A 173 2.51 17.41 0.89
CA TYR A 173 1.77 17.14 2.11
C TYR A 173 0.32 16.84 1.75
N TYR A 174 -0.18 15.69 2.17
CA TYR A 174 -1.56 15.27 1.94
C TYR A 174 -2.27 15.04 3.28
N GLU A 175 -3.28 15.86 3.57
CA GLU A 175 -4.13 15.73 4.74
C GLU A 175 -5.50 15.18 4.33
N LEU A 176 -5.96 14.11 4.97
CA LEU A 176 -7.25 13.50 4.68
C LEU A 176 -8.32 14.04 5.63
N LEU A 177 -7.97 14.21 6.91
CA LEU A 177 -8.88 14.63 7.97
C LEU A 177 -8.36 15.89 8.66
N ASN A 178 -9.11 16.98 8.51
CA ASN A 178 -8.87 18.16 9.32
C ASN A 178 -9.36 17.94 10.75
N GLN A 179 -8.44 17.88 11.72
CA GLN A 179 -8.75 17.62 13.14
C GLN A 179 -9.39 18.81 13.86
N THR A 180 -9.22 20.02 13.34
CA THR A 180 -9.75 21.24 13.99
C THR A 180 -11.25 21.42 13.75
N ARG A 181 -11.81 20.70 12.77
CA ARG A 181 -13.19 20.84 12.36
C ARG A 181 -14.12 20.10 13.33
N ARG A 182 -15.22 20.74 13.72
CA ARG A 182 -16.19 20.21 14.70
C ARG A 182 -17.48 19.67 14.07
N ASP A 183 -17.58 19.69 12.74
CA ASP A 183 -18.78 19.26 12.04
C ASP A 183 -18.82 17.73 11.96
N ALA A 184 -19.77 17.07 12.62
CA ALA A 184 -19.89 15.61 12.59
C ALA A 184 -20.13 15.05 11.17
N GLU A 185 -20.82 15.81 10.31
CA GLU A 185 -21.04 15.46 8.91
C GLU A 185 -19.74 15.30 8.12
N TYR A 186 -18.70 16.04 8.49
CA TYR A 186 -17.39 15.95 7.86
C TYR A 186 -16.72 14.57 8.08
N TYR A 187 -17.10 13.85 9.13
CA TYR A 187 -16.53 12.54 9.48
C TYR A 187 -17.45 11.37 9.15
N LYS A 188 -18.55 11.60 8.41
CA LYS A 188 -19.39 10.50 7.91
C LYS A 188 -18.56 9.59 6.98
N PRO A 189 -18.71 8.26 7.04
CA PRO A 189 -18.02 7.33 6.16
C PRO A 189 -18.11 7.65 4.67
N SER A 190 -19.27 8.15 4.21
CA SER A 190 -19.49 8.57 2.81
C SER A 190 -18.60 9.73 2.39
N GLU A 191 -18.42 10.73 3.26
CA GLU A 191 -17.56 11.89 2.98
C GLU A 191 -16.08 11.52 3.06
N ILE A 192 -15.70 10.65 3.99
CA ILE A 192 -14.34 10.12 4.10
C ILE A 192 -13.99 9.36 2.81
N MET A 193 -14.87 8.46 2.36
CA MET A 193 -14.69 7.70 1.12
C MET A 193 -14.55 8.61 -0.11
N ARG A 194 -15.35 9.69 -0.16
CA ARG A 194 -15.27 10.69 -1.23
C ARG A 194 -13.90 11.35 -1.27
N ARG A 195 -13.34 11.73 -0.11
CA ARG A 195 -12.00 12.34 -0.03
C ARG A 195 -10.90 11.37 -0.45
N ILE A 196 -10.94 10.14 0.05
CA ILE A 196 -10.02 9.06 -0.36
C ILE A 196 -10.02 8.91 -1.90
N THR A 197 -11.21 8.94 -2.50
CA THR A 197 -11.36 8.78 -3.95
C THR A 197 -10.80 9.97 -4.74
N ILE A 198 -10.87 11.19 -4.20
CA ILE A 198 -10.38 12.40 -4.86
C ILE A 198 -8.86 12.57 -4.67
N GLN A 199 -8.32 12.10 -3.55
CA GLN A 199 -6.92 12.34 -3.18
C GLN A 199 -5.95 11.76 -4.23
N PRO A 200 -4.86 12.48 -4.56
CA PRO A 200 -3.87 12.02 -5.55
C PRO A 200 -3.10 10.77 -5.12
N PHE A 201 -3.07 10.49 -3.82
CA PHE A 201 -2.36 9.37 -3.24
C PHE A 201 -3.16 8.77 -2.08
N ASN A 202 -3.26 7.45 -2.03
CA ASN A 202 -3.74 6.71 -0.88
C ASN A 202 -3.03 5.34 -0.82
N VAL A 203 -3.44 4.49 0.11
CA VAL A 203 -2.96 3.11 0.22
C VAL A 203 -4.12 2.12 0.14
N ARG A 204 -3.80 0.88 -0.23
CA ARG A 204 -4.73 -0.25 -0.20
C ARG A 204 -4.03 -1.51 0.28
N LEU A 205 -4.82 -2.49 0.72
CA LEU A 205 -4.31 -3.83 0.99
C LEU A 205 -4.35 -4.68 -0.28
N ASP A 206 -3.18 -5.16 -0.69
CA ASP A 206 -3.01 -6.17 -1.72
C ASP A 206 -2.80 -7.56 -1.07
N ARG A 207 -3.10 -8.62 -1.81
CA ARG A 207 -3.02 -10.02 -1.33
C ARG A 207 -3.71 -10.24 0.02
N LYS A 208 -4.86 -9.57 0.19
CA LYS A 208 -5.65 -9.60 1.41
C LYS A 208 -6.17 -11.02 1.70
N MET A 209 -5.97 -11.49 2.93
CA MET A 209 -6.55 -12.72 3.45
C MET A 209 -7.32 -12.39 4.73
N GLN A 210 -8.50 -12.98 4.87
CA GLN A 210 -9.38 -12.78 6.03
C GLN A 210 -9.56 -14.13 6.73
N LEU A 211 -9.29 -14.15 8.01
CA LEU A 211 -9.41 -15.32 8.87
C LEU A 211 -10.42 -15.00 9.97
N PRO A 212 -11.72 -15.23 9.73
CA PRO A 212 -12.72 -15.10 10.77
C PRO A 212 -12.54 -16.23 11.78
N VAL A 213 -12.58 -15.89 13.06
CA VAL A 213 -12.53 -16.82 14.18
C VAL A 213 -13.83 -16.66 14.96
N GLY A 214 -14.66 -17.70 14.93
CA GLY A 214 -15.82 -17.80 15.80
C GLY A 214 -15.37 -18.34 17.15
N SER A 215 -15.47 -17.55 18.23
CA SER A 215 -15.34 -18.07 19.58
C SER A 215 -16.72 -18.48 20.12
N THR A 216 -16.73 -19.53 20.95
CA THR A 216 -17.90 -19.93 21.77
C THR A 216 -17.96 -19.18 23.10
N LEU A 217 -16.95 -18.36 23.38
CA LEU A 217 -16.80 -17.64 24.64
C LEU A 217 -17.43 -16.25 24.52
N ARG A 218 -18.41 -16.01 25.40
CA ARG A 218 -19.18 -14.77 25.59
C ARG A 218 -18.31 -13.65 26.17
N ASP A 219 -17.16 -13.40 25.58
CA ASP A 219 -16.50 -12.12 25.79
C ASP A 219 -17.24 -11.17 24.86
N GLY A 220 -18.10 -10.31 25.42
CA GLY A 220 -18.93 -9.35 24.69
C GLY A 220 -18.10 -8.26 24.02
N GLN A 221 -17.06 -8.64 23.27
CA GLN A 221 -16.12 -7.80 22.56
C GLN A 221 -15.83 -8.44 21.20
N PHE A 222 -15.76 -7.58 20.19
CA PHE A 222 -15.29 -7.89 18.85
C PHE A 222 -13.82 -7.53 18.74
N HIS A 223 -13.00 -8.43 18.21
CA HIS A 223 -11.57 -8.20 18.04
C HIS A 223 -11.20 -8.17 16.55
N LEU A 224 -10.83 -6.99 16.06
CA LEU A 224 -10.22 -6.82 14.74
C LEU A 224 -8.69 -6.85 14.91
N LYS A 225 -8.07 -7.91 14.38
CA LYS A 225 -6.63 -8.03 14.28
C LYS A 225 -6.19 -7.76 12.85
N MET A 226 -5.19 -6.91 12.64
CA MET A 226 -4.62 -6.64 11.33
C MET A 226 -3.11 -6.84 11.38
N ASN A 227 -2.58 -7.73 10.54
CA ASN A 227 -1.13 -7.83 10.31
C ASN A 227 -0.84 -7.41 8.87
N ILE A 228 -0.21 -6.25 8.74
CA ILE A 228 0.02 -5.58 7.47
C ILE A 228 1.52 -5.54 7.21
N ILE A 229 1.94 -5.98 6.02
CA ILE A 229 3.34 -5.91 5.60
C ILE A 229 3.57 -4.66 4.76
N VAL A 230 4.53 -3.83 5.17
CA VAL A 230 5.00 -2.63 4.47
C VAL A 230 6.25 -3.00 3.67
N ALA A 231 6.07 -3.18 2.36
CA ALA A 231 7.14 -3.56 1.45
C ALA A 231 7.81 -2.34 0.78
N GLU A 232 8.92 -2.57 0.10
CA GLU A 232 9.46 -1.62 -0.87
C GLU A 232 8.58 -1.64 -2.13
N ASP A 233 8.18 -0.46 -2.60
CA ASP A 233 7.32 -0.30 -3.78
C ASP A 233 7.90 0.76 -4.73
N GLU A 234 7.43 0.77 -5.98
CA GLU A 234 7.85 1.74 -7.00
C GLU A 234 6.95 2.97 -6.97
N PHE A 235 7.53 4.16 -6.88
CA PHE A 235 6.82 5.43 -6.92
C PHE A 235 7.24 6.24 -8.14
N LEU A 236 6.27 6.97 -8.69
CA LEU A 236 6.49 7.92 -9.77
C LEU A 236 6.74 9.31 -9.19
N TYR A 237 7.78 9.98 -9.68
CA TYR A 237 8.13 11.34 -9.29
C TYR A 237 8.24 12.20 -10.54
N ARG A 238 7.90 13.47 -10.43
CA ARG A 238 8.17 14.48 -11.46
C ARG A 238 9.66 14.80 -11.44
N CYS A 239 10.24 14.92 -12.63
CA CYS A 239 11.62 15.37 -12.73
C CYS A 239 11.71 16.86 -12.37
N ASP A 240 12.55 17.16 -11.39
CA ASP A 240 12.81 18.54 -10.98
C ASP A 240 13.71 19.27 -11.98
N LEU A 241 13.76 20.61 -11.85
CA LEU A 241 14.60 21.48 -12.68
C LEU A 241 16.08 21.03 -12.68
N TRP A 242 16.58 20.58 -11.54
CA TRP A 242 17.97 20.10 -11.41
C TRP A 242 18.22 18.80 -12.16
N GLU A 243 17.26 17.87 -12.13
CA GLU A 243 17.36 16.66 -12.95
C GLU A 243 17.32 17.00 -14.44
N LEU A 244 16.40 17.89 -14.83
CA LEU A 244 16.30 18.37 -16.21
C LEU A 244 17.60 19.03 -16.68
N LEU A 245 18.21 19.87 -15.85
CA LEU A 245 19.49 20.53 -16.18
C LEU A 245 20.64 19.52 -16.32
N LYS A 246 20.68 18.50 -15.46
CA LYS A 246 21.67 17.41 -15.59
C LYS A 246 21.50 16.67 -16.92
N TRP A 247 20.27 16.35 -17.30
CA TRP A 247 19.98 15.73 -18.60
C TRP A 247 20.34 16.64 -19.77
N ALA A 248 20.08 17.95 -19.66
CA ALA A 248 20.49 18.94 -20.65
C ALA A 248 22.01 18.88 -20.87
N ALA A 249 22.77 18.99 -19.78
CA ALA A 249 24.23 19.02 -19.82
C ALA A 249 24.82 17.76 -20.46
N VAL A 250 24.29 16.57 -20.14
CA VAL A 250 24.71 15.31 -20.75
C VAL A 250 24.43 15.29 -22.25
N GLN A 251 23.25 15.75 -22.68
CA GLN A 251 22.89 15.83 -24.10
C GLN A 251 23.83 16.78 -24.86
N TYR A 252 24.07 17.98 -24.33
CA TYR A 252 25.00 18.95 -24.93
C TYR A 252 26.44 18.41 -24.99
N ALA A 253 26.92 17.78 -23.92
CA ALA A 253 28.25 17.18 -23.88
C ALA A 253 28.41 16.06 -24.93
N THR A 254 27.38 15.24 -25.10
CA THR A 254 27.39 14.15 -26.09
C THR A 254 27.43 14.68 -27.52
N VAL A 255 26.61 15.70 -27.83
CA VAL A 255 26.64 16.36 -29.15
C VAL A 255 28.01 17.00 -29.41
N TYR A 256 28.57 17.68 -28.40
CA TYR A 256 29.89 18.29 -28.52
C TYR A 256 30.98 17.27 -28.83
N LEU A 257 31.04 16.17 -28.07
CA LEU A 257 32.02 15.10 -28.26
C LEU A 257 31.91 14.42 -29.64
N VAL A 258 30.68 14.15 -30.10
CA VAL A 258 30.45 13.55 -31.41
C VAL A 258 30.85 14.50 -32.54
N SER A 259 30.56 15.81 -32.40
CA SER A 259 30.93 16.81 -33.42
C SER A 259 32.45 17.00 -33.53
N LYS A 260 33.18 16.84 -32.43
CA LYS A 260 34.65 16.96 -32.37
C LYS A 260 35.38 15.75 -32.95
N HIS A 261 34.71 14.60 -33.07
CA HIS A 261 35.26 13.35 -33.60
C HIS A 261 34.89 13.08 -35.06
N LYS A 262 34.20 14.02 -35.73
CA LYS A 262 34.03 14.06 -37.18
C LYS A 262 34.98 15.08 -37.78
#